data_AF-A0A4Z1SQS7-F1
#
_entry.id   AF-A0A4Z1SQS7-F1
#
_cell.length_a   1.000
_cell.length_b   1.000
_cell.length_c   1.000
_cell.angle_alpha   90.00
_cell.angle_beta   90.00
_cell.angle_gamma   90.00
#
_symmetry.space_group_name_H-M   'P 1'
#
loop_
_entity.id
_entity.type
_entity.pdbx_description
1 polymer ?
#
loop_
_entity_poly.entity_id
_entity_poly.type
_entity_poly.pdbx_seq_one_letter_code
_entity_poly.pdbx_strand_id
1 'polypeptide(L)'
;MYLSALYVWGHGSISGRRPSNEDAHIIRDLRGMRQDLTESITMAGVFDGHGGPNASAYTQEKLPLQLTKARAFPTDVKDALKQAFLNTDRLYLRDEGHADIYSSAGTTAVACVHYRNVFFFANAGDSRAIIGTSGQGVRQITVDHKPNLPGERARIERAGSCVVDDEGDCPRVAGMLAVSRAIGDAPFKSCGVIADPDIFAVRDSEIDYVVLACDGLWDVFQNDEVDAVIRHIFKLATRCTDPSLANQILTSDLSSGNTSTTRIELLKHAAACLLMSNDPKDKFVSIATSLCEKLAVRDTALSFGFANTIAGGFKGFDSCYDECNRTYVTPARKLSPEAIASYLMRMAMCLGSDDNITVVLGLGRKLYPKPILAEYDKMVRGR
;
A
#
# COMPACT_ATOMS: atom_id res chain seq x y z
N MET A 1 0.41 1.78 14.81
CA MET A 1 0.43 3.24 14.59
C MET A 1 1.73 3.77 15.14
N TYR A 2 2.53 4.39 14.29
CA TYR A 2 3.82 4.98 14.63
C TYR A 2 3.75 6.47 14.31
N LEU A 3 4.07 7.32 15.29
CA LEU A 3 4.08 8.76 15.10
C LEU A 3 5.51 9.24 14.86
N SER A 4 5.69 9.97 13.76
CA SER A 4 6.80 10.87 13.58
C SER A 4 6.32 12.31 13.78
N ALA A 5 7.25 13.27 13.79
CA ALA A 5 6.92 14.68 13.91
C ALA A 5 6.01 15.20 12.77
N LEU A 6 6.05 14.56 11.60
CA LEU A 6 5.39 15.04 10.38
C LEU A 6 4.33 14.07 9.84
N TYR A 7 4.42 12.79 10.16
CA TYR A 7 3.55 11.72 9.63
C TYR A 7 3.04 10.79 10.72
N VAL A 8 1.80 10.33 10.53
CA VAL A 8 1.20 9.18 11.22
C VAL A 8 1.34 7.97 10.31
N TRP A 9 2.04 6.95 10.76
CA TRP A 9 2.29 5.73 9.99
C TRP A 9 1.50 4.55 10.54
N GLY A 10 1.10 3.65 9.65
CA GLY A 10 0.42 2.41 9.98
C GLY A 10 0.39 1.49 8.79
N HIS A 11 -0.12 0.28 9.00
CA HIS A 11 -0.14 -0.75 7.98
C HIS A 11 -1.34 -1.68 8.14
N GLY A 12 -1.58 -2.49 7.13
CA GLY A 12 -2.40 -3.68 7.18
C GLY A 12 -1.75 -4.76 6.31
N SER A 13 -1.96 -6.03 6.68
CA SER A 13 -1.48 -7.18 5.91
C SER A 13 -2.46 -8.34 6.11
N ILE A 14 -2.84 -9.00 5.02
CA ILE A 14 -3.76 -10.15 5.00
C ILE A 14 -3.32 -11.17 3.95
N SER A 15 -3.59 -12.46 4.18
CA SER A 15 -3.29 -13.51 3.21
C SER A 15 -4.12 -13.42 1.91
N GLY A 16 -5.22 -12.65 1.93
CA GLY A 16 -6.18 -12.63 0.83
C GLY A 16 -6.78 -14.02 0.59
N ARG A 17 -6.69 -14.51 -0.66
CA ARG A 17 -7.14 -15.86 -1.02
C ARG A 17 -6.04 -16.92 -1.01
N ARG A 18 -4.80 -16.53 -0.72
CA ARG A 18 -3.68 -17.46 -0.60
C ARG A 18 -3.78 -18.29 0.69
N PRO A 19 -3.24 -19.52 0.72
CA PRO A 19 -3.23 -20.36 1.92
C PRO A 19 -2.43 -19.77 3.10
N SER A 20 -1.38 -19.00 2.79
CA SER A 20 -0.48 -18.37 3.74
C SER A 20 -0.23 -16.91 3.35
N ASN A 21 0.19 -16.10 4.32
CA ASN A 21 0.71 -14.77 4.06
C ASN A 21 2.24 -14.85 4.00
N GLU A 22 2.80 -14.64 2.82
CA GLU A 22 4.23 -14.59 2.56
C GLU A 22 4.77 -13.15 2.60
N ASP A 23 3.89 -12.14 2.70
CA ASP A 23 4.30 -10.74 2.85
C ASP A 23 4.89 -10.43 4.23
N ALA A 24 5.80 -9.45 4.24
CA ALA A 24 6.24 -8.76 5.44
C ALA A 24 6.28 -7.23 5.24
N HIS A 25 6.35 -6.47 6.33
CA HIS A 25 6.42 -5.01 6.28
C HIS A 25 7.21 -4.42 7.45
N ILE A 26 7.68 -3.19 7.31
CA ILE A 26 8.32 -2.44 8.41
C ILE A 26 7.77 -1.03 8.52
N ILE A 27 7.72 -0.54 9.76
CA ILE A 27 7.66 0.88 10.10
C ILE A 27 8.54 1.03 11.35
N ARG A 28 9.66 1.76 11.23
CA ARG A 28 10.66 1.85 12.29
C ARG A 28 11.33 3.22 12.35
N ASP A 29 11.42 3.80 13.54
CA ASP A 29 12.34 4.90 13.81
C ASP A 29 13.75 4.32 14.02
N LEU A 30 14.71 4.75 13.21
CA LEU A 30 16.10 4.29 13.24
C LEU A 30 16.96 5.07 14.24
N ARG A 31 16.40 6.07 14.92
CA ARG A 31 17.08 6.81 15.98
C ARG A 31 17.62 5.87 17.05
N GLY A 32 18.88 6.04 17.43
CA GLY A 32 19.55 5.23 18.45
C GLY A 32 19.97 3.82 17.99
N MET A 33 19.66 3.40 16.76
CA MET A 33 20.19 2.13 16.21
C MET A 33 21.70 2.19 15.93
N ARG A 34 22.24 3.40 15.74
CA ARG A 34 23.67 3.70 15.72
C ARG A 34 23.90 4.97 16.55
N GLN A 35 25.02 5.06 17.27
CA GLN A 35 25.25 6.08 18.32
C GLN A 35 25.12 7.53 17.83
N ASP A 36 25.46 7.80 16.57
CA ASP A 36 25.42 9.11 15.93
C ASP A 36 24.05 9.44 15.31
N LEU A 37 23.10 8.49 15.28
CA LEU A 37 21.73 8.72 14.79
C LEU A 37 20.85 9.29 15.91
N THR A 38 20.99 10.59 16.16
CA THR A 38 20.26 11.30 17.22
C THR A 38 18.90 11.84 16.77
N GLU A 39 18.75 12.12 15.46
CA GLU A 39 17.51 12.59 14.86
C GLU A 39 16.56 11.42 14.57
N SER A 40 15.25 11.68 14.54
CA SER A 40 14.27 10.67 14.11
C SER A 40 14.41 10.43 12.62
N ILE A 41 14.54 9.16 12.23
CA ILE A 41 14.64 8.74 10.83
C ILE A 41 13.67 7.59 10.65
N THR A 42 12.57 7.83 9.94
CA THR A 42 11.55 6.80 9.76
C THR A 42 11.86 5.98 8.52
N MET A 43 11.96 4.66 8.69
CA MET A 43 11.97 3.70 7.59
C MET A 43 10.64 2.98 7.54
N ALA A 44 10.06 2.86 6.35
CA ALA A 44 8.89 2.04 6.07
C ALA A 44 9.14 1.15 4.86
N GLY A 45 8.47 0.01 4.75
CA GLY A 45 8.66 -0.90 3.62
C GLY A 45 7.65 -2.03 3.56
N VAL A 46 7.48 -2.58 2.36
CA VAL A 46 6.68 -3.78 2.06
C VAL A 46 7.57 -4.76 1.30
N PHE A 47 7.48 -6.03 1.68
CA PHE A 47 8.27 -7.13 1.15
C PHE A 47 7.31 -8.24 0.77
N ASP A 48 6.97 -8.33 -0.51
CA ASP A 48 6.09 -9.37 -1.05
C ASP A 48 6.91 -10.64 -1.24
N GLY A 49 6.58 -11.69 -0.49
CA GLY A 49 7.34 -12.94 -0.48
C GLY A 49 6.79 -13.95 -1.48
N HIS A 50 7.66 -14.70 -2.13
CA HIS A 50 7.27 -15.80 -3.01
C HIS A 50 8.16 -17.02 -2.80
N GLY A 51 7.56 -18.20 -2.89
CA GLY A 51 8.25 -19.47 -2.60
C GLY A 51 8.49 -19.68 -1.10
N GLY A 52 7.72 -19.00 -0.25
CA GLY A 52 7.81 -19.06 1.20
C GLY A 52 8.14 -17.70 1.85
N PRO A 53 7.80 -17.50 3.14
CA PRO A 53 7.92 -16.21 3.83
C PRO A 53 9.35 -15.88 4.29
N ASN A 54 10.33 -16.77 4.08
CA ASN A 54 11.67 -16.61 4.69
C ASN A 54 12.39 -15.36 4.18
N ALA A 55 12.34 -15.08 2.88
CA ALA A 55 13.01 -13.94 2.27
C ALA A 55 12.41 -12.60 2.73
N SER A 56 11.09 -12.49 2.77
CA SER A 56 10.38 -11.30 3.22
C SER A 56 10.59 -11.05 4.72
N ALA A 57 10.50 -12.08 5.55
CA ALA A 57 10.77 -11.99 6.99
C ALA A 57 12.23 -11.62 7.30
N TYR A 58 13.18 -12.23 6.58
CA TYR A 58 14.60 -11.88 6.72
C TYR A 58 14.87 -10.42 6.30
N THR A 59 14.25 -9.98 5.21
CA THR A 59 14.37 -8.60 4.73
C THR A 59 13.79 -7.60 5.73
N GLN A 60 12.61 -7.88 6.30
CA GLN A 60 12.00 -7.10 7.38
C GLN A 60 12.96 -6.92 8.57
N GLU A 61 13.68 -7.97 8.96
CA GLU A 61 14.61 -7.91 10.09
C GLU A 61 15.94 -7.22 9.75
N LYS A 62 16.57 -7.61 8.63
CA LYS A 62 17.96 -7.24 8.33
C LYS A 62 18.12 -5.94 7.56
N LEU A 63 17.18 -5.57 6.69
CA LEU A 63 17.30 -4.36 5.88
C LEU A 63 17.55 -3.08 6.71
N PRO A 64 16.80 -2.77 7.80
CA PRO A 64 17.07 -1.61 8.63
C PRO A 64 18.44 -1.69 9.35
N LEU A 65 18.92 -2.90 9.66
CA LEU A 65 20.24 -3.11 10.25
C LEU A 65 21.36 -2.84 9.24
N GLN A 66 21.20 -3.29 8.00
CA GLN A 66 22.17 -3.03 6.94
C GLN A 66 22.21 -1.56 6.56
N LEU A 67 21.05 -0.88 6.53
CA LEU A 67 20.96 0.55 6.28
C LEU A 67 21.73 1.35 7.34
N THR A 68 21.50 1.07 8.62
CA THR A 68 22.18 1.80 9.71
C THR A 68 23.68 1.48 9.79
N LYS A 69 24.11 0.27 9.38
CA LYS A 69 25.53 -0.11 9.26
C LYS A 69 26.24 0.51 8.06
N ALA A 70 25.52 0.95 7.04
CA ALA A 70 26.13 1.54 5.86
C ALA A 70 26.90 2.81 6.24
N ARG A 71 28.17 2.89 5.83
CA ARG A 71 29.05 4.02 6.15
C ARG A 71 28.51 5.35 5.61
N ALA A 72 27.81 5.29 4.48
CA ALA A 72 27.17 6.43 3.85
C ALA A 72 25.95 6.95 4.63
N PHE A 73 25.29 6.12 5.44
CA PHE A 73 24.11 6.56 6.19
C PHE A 73 24.51 7.48 7.35
N PRO A 74 23.77 8.54 7.70
CA PRO A 74 22.65 9.12 6.94
C PRO A 74 23.09 10.22 5.95
N THR A 75 24.39 10.42 5.75
CA THR A 75 24.95 11.49 4.89
C THR A 75 24.59 11.35 3.41
N ASP A 76 24.59 10.13 2.89
CA ASP A 76 24.12 9.77 1.55
C ASP A 76 23.17 8.58 1.69
N VAL A 77 21.89 8.90 1.88
CA VAL A 77 20.82 7.91 2.06
C VAL A 77 20.61 7.07 0.80
N LYS A 78 20.92 7.61 -0.40
CA LYS A 78 20.76 6.87 -1.66
C LYS A 78 21.78 5.75 -1.74
N ASP A 79 23.05 6.06 -1.58
CA ASP A 79 24.11 5.04 -1.57
C ASP A 79 23.89 4.03 -0.43
N ALA A 80 23.51 4.51 0.76
CA ALA A 80 23.22 3.65 1.89
C ALA A 80 22.07 2.66 1.64
N LEU A 81 20.98 3.09 0.99
CA LEU A 81 19.86 2.21 0.60
C LEU A 81 20.30 1.16 -0.42
N LYS A 82 21.06 1.54 -1.45
CA LYS A 82 21.62 0.60 -2.42
C LYS A 82 22.48 -0.47 -1.72
N GLN A 83 23.39 -0.04 -0.85
CA GLN A 83 24.24 -0.94 -0.07
C GLN A 83 23.41 -1.84 0.86
N ALA A 84 22.35 -1.31 1.48
CA ALA A 84 21.49 -2.08 2.37
C ALA A 84 20.78 -3.22 1.64
N PHE A 85 20.21 -2.97 0.47
CA PHE A 85 19.55 -3.99 -0.36
C PHE A 85 20.55 -5.08 -0.79
N LEU A 86 21.68 -4.68 -1.39
CA LEU A 86 22.70 -5.62 -1.88
C LEU A 86 23.33 -6.45 -0.75
N ASN A 87 23.56 -5.84 0.42
CA ASN A 87 24.10 -6.57 1.57
C ASN A 87 23.06 -7.50 2.20
N THR A 88 21.79 -7.11 2.24
CA THR A 88 20.70 -7.97 2.74
C THR A 88 20.55 -9.20 1.86
N ASP A 89 20.58 -9.03 0.53
CA ASP A 89 20.58 -10.13 -0.44
C ASP A 89 21.77 -11.06 -0.27
N ARG A 90 23.00 -10.50 -0.22
CA ARG A 90 24.21 -11.32 -0.03
C ARG A 90 24.16 -12.13 1.27
N LEU A 91 23.66 -11.53 2.35
CA LEU A 91 23.56 -12.22 3.65
C LEU A 91 22.48 -13.30 3.63
N TYR A 92 21.31 -13.02 3.07
CA TYR A 92 20.25 -14.01 2.91
C TYR A 92 20.73 -15.21 2.09
N LEU A 93 21.34 -14.99 0.93
CA LEU A 93 21.88 -16.05 0.06
C LEU A 93 23.00 -16.87 0.74
N ARG A 94 23.74 -16.27 1.67
CA ARG A 94 24.78 -16.97 2.45
C ARG A 94 24.18 -17.79 3.60
N ASP A 95 23.25 -17.19 4.35
CA ASP A 95 22.65 -17.78 5.55
C ASP A 95 21.70 -18.93 5.17
N GLU A 96 20.90 -18.77 4.11
CA GLU A 96 20.01 -19.81 3.56
C GLU A 96 20.76 -20.86 2.74
N GLY A 97 21.90 -20.49 2.14
CA GLY A 97 22.75 -21.40 1.37
C GLY A 97 23.32 -22.58 2.17
N HIS A 98 23.02 -22.69 3.47
CA HIS A 98 23.33 -23.84 4.35
C HIS A 98 22.09 -24.44 5.05
N ALA A 99 20.88 -23.87 4.89
CA ALA A 99 19.72 -24.22 5.70
C ALA A 99 18.65 -25.07 4.98
N ASP A 100 18.50 -25.00 3.66
CA ASP A 100 17.67 -25.97 2.94
C ASP A 100 17.99 -25.96 1.44
N ILE A 101 18.33 -27.11 0.85
CA ILE A 101 18.64 -27.24 -0.60
C ILE A 101 17.40 -26.94 -1.46
N TYR A 102 16.22 -26.87 -0.83
CA TYR A 102 14.93 -26.57 -1.48
C TYR A 102 14.48 -25.11 -1.31
N SER A 103 15.14 -24.29 -0.48
CA SER A 103 14.71 -22.90 -0.27
C SER A 103 15.18 -22.02 -1.44
N SER A 104 14.24 -21.77 -2.35
CA SER A 104 14.38 -20.83 -3.47
C SER A 104 13.57 -19.55 -3.24
N ALA A 105 13.15 -19.30 -2.00
CA ALA A 105 12.30 -18.18 -1.65
C ALA A 105 12.96 -16.84 -2.01
N GLY A 106 12.14 -15.94 -2.52
CA GLY A 106 12.52 -14.58 -2.86
C GLY A 106 11.50 -13.59 -2.32
N THR A 107 11.85 -12.32 -2.40
CA THR A 107 10.92 -11.25 -2.05
C THR A 107 11.19 -10.01 -2.87
N THR A 108 10.12 -9.33 -3.26
CA THR A 108 10.20 -7.94 -3.68
C THR A 108 10.56 -7.07 -2.47
N ALA A 109 11.02 -5.85 -2.72
CA ALA A 109 11.28 -4.89 -1.66
C ALA A 109 11.03 -3.47 -2.16
N VAL A 110 9.96 -2.87 -1.66
CA VAL A 110 9.76 -1.42 -1.76
C VAL A 110 9.93 -0.81 -0.37
N ALA A 111 10.82 0.16 -0.25
CA ALA A 111 11.11 0.83 1.02
C ALA A 111 11.18 2.34 0.84
N CYS A 112 10.84 3.08 1.91
CA CYS A 112 11.12 4.50 1.99
C CYS A 112 11.82 4.88 3.31
N VAL A 113 12.65 5.91 3.24
CA VAL A 113 13.32 6.55 4.38
C VAL A 113 12.97 8.03 4.36
N HIS A 114 12.39 8.51 5.46
CA HIS A 114 12.14 9.92 5.67
C HIS A 114 13.22 10.52 6.57
N TYR A 115 14.02 11.42 6.00
CA TYR A 115 15.10 12.11 6.70
C TYR A 115 15.21 13.56 6.23
N ARG A 116 15.28 14.51 7.19
CA ARG A 116 15.48 15.95 6.94
C ARG A 116 14.65 16.52 5.78
N ASN A 117 13.32 16.33 5.83
CA ASN A 117 12.35 16.81 4.84
C ASN A 117 12.50 16.20 3.43
N VAL A 118 13.14 15.03 3.32
CA VAL A 118 13.25 14.29 2.07
C VAL A 118 12.79 12.85 2.30
N PHE A 119 11.96 12.37 1.39
CA PHE A 119 11.66 10.95 1.24
C PHE A 119 12.60 10.35 0.20
N PHE A 120 13.30 9.30 0.60
CA PHE A 120 14.06 8.44 -0.28
C PHE A 120 13.29 7.15 -0.48
N PHE A 121 13.06 6.73 -1.72
CA PHE A 121 12.39 5.48 -2.05
C PHE A 121 13.39 4.55 -2.73
N ALA A 122 13.34 3.27 -2.41
CA ALA A 122 14.11 2.21 -3.06
C ALA A 122 13.16 1.09 -3.46
N ASN A 123 13.25 0.59 -4.69
CA ASN A 123 12.43 -0.51 -5.17
C ASN A 123 13.24 -1.58 -5.90
N ALA A 124 12.98 -2.84 -5.57
CA ALA A 124 13.43 -4.02 -6.31
C ALA A 124 12.26 -5.03 -6.36
N GLY A 125 11.67 -5.23 -7.55
CA GLY A 125 10.44 -6.00 -7.73
C GLY A 125 9.28 -5.13 -8.19
N ASP A 126 8.06 -5.66 -8.09
CA ASP A 126 6.81 -5.06 -8.58
C ASP A 126 5.84 -4.59 -7.48
N SER A 127 6.24 -4.71 -6.22
CA SER A 127 5.73 -3.81 -5.18
C SER A 127 5.93 -2.34 -5.59
N ARG A 128 5.03 -1.46 -5.16
CA ARG A 128 4.97 -0.08 -5.66
C ARG A 128 4.78 0.95 -4.54
N ALA A 129 5.41 2.11 -4.75
CA ALA A 129 5.23 3.31 -3.96
C ALA A 129 4.54 4.43 -4.76
N ILE A 130 3.50 5.01 -4.18
CA ILE A 130 2.86 6.24 -4.67
C ILE A 130 2.89 7.32 -3.59
N ILE A 131 2.84 8.58 -4.02
CA ILE A 131 2.61 9.73 -3.14
C ILE A 131 1.39 10.52 -3.61
N GLY A 132 0.64 11.07 -2.67
CA GLY A 132 -0.35 12.10 -2.94
C GLY A 132 0.18 13.46 -2.55
N THR A 133 -0.02 14.45 -3.42
CA THR A 133 0.38 15.84 -3.20
C THR A 133 -0.83 16.75 -3.30
N SER A 134 -0.89 17.79 -2.45
CA SER A 134 -1.98 18.75 -2.50
C SER A 134 -1.94 19.53 -3.83
N GLY A 135 -3.04 19.53 -4.57
CA GLY A 135 -3.16 20.26 -5.84
C GLY A 135 -2.45 19.64 -7.05
N GLN A 136 -1.57 18.64 -6.87
CA GLN A 136 -0.87 17.94 -7.97
C GLN A 136 -1.35 16.51 -8.20
N GLY A 137 -2.27 16.01 -7.36
CA GLY A 137 -2.81 14.66 -7.48
C GLY A 137 -1.86 13.58 -6.97
N VAL A 138 -1.94 12.40 -7.58
CA VAL A 138 -1.13 11.23 -7.24
C VAL A 138 0.01 11.02 -8.23
N ARG A 139 1.15 10.57 -7.72
CA ARG A 139 2.29 10.20 -8.53
C ARG A 139 2.89 8.89 -8.05
N GLN A 140 3.07 7.95 -8.97
CA GLN A 140 3.90 6.78 -8.75
C GLN A 140 5.37 7.19 -8.76
N ILE A 141 6.08 6.81 -7.70
CA ILE A 141 7.49 7.16 -7.51
C ILE A 141 8.40 6.06 -8.05
N THR A 142 8.04 4.80 -7.80
CA THR A 142 8.85 3.64 -8.15
C THR A 142 8.42 3.06 -9.49
N VAL A 143 9.34 2.39 -10.17
CA VAL A 143 9.04 1.58 -11.36
C VAL A 143 8.92 0.13 -10.93
N ASP A 144 7.85 -0.54 -11.37
CA ASP A 144 7.61 -1.95 -11.08
C ASP A 144 8.49 -2.80 -12.01
N HIS A 145 9.35 -3.64 -11.45
CA HIS A 145 10.37 -4.35 -12.20
C HIS A 145 9.84 -5.65 -12.81
N LYS A 146 9.11 -5.52 -13.93
CA LYS A 146 8.64 -6.65 -14.73
C LYS A 146 9.71 -7.16 -15.71
N PRO A 147 9.79 -8.47 -16.00
CA PRO A 147 10.80 -9.06 -16.89
C PRO A 147 10.85 -8.50 -18.31
N ASN A 148 9.71 -8.08 -18.88
CA ASN A 148 9.64 -7.56 -20.25
C ASN A 148 10.07 -6.09 -20.41
N LEU A 149 10.37 -5.37 -19.32
CA LEU A 149 10.89 -4.01 -19.42
C LEU A 149 12.22 -4.00 -20.19
N PRO A 150 12.46 -3.05 -21.12
CA PRO A 150 13.60 -3.12 -22.04
C PRO A 150 14.97 -3.31 -21.36
N GLY A 151 15.23 -2.59 -20.26
CA GLY A 151 16.47 -2.72 -19.50
C GLY A 151 16.60 -4.04 -18.73
N GLU A 152 15.48 -4.53 -18.19
CA GLU A 152 15.42 -5.78 -17.43
C GLU A 152 15.58 -6.99 -18.37
N ARG A 153 14.83 -7.01 -19.48
CA ARG A 153 14.93 -8.03 -20.53
C ARG A 153 16.34 -8.12 -21.10
N ALA A 154 16.94 -6.98 -21.46
CA ALA A 154 18.30 -6.95 -21.97
C ALA A 154 19.34 -7.47 -20.94
N ARG A 155 19.11 -7.25 -19.63
CA ARG A 155 19.97 -7.81 -18.58
C ARG A 155 19.81 -9.33 -18.49
N ILE A 156 18.58 -9.83 -18.50
CA ILE A 156 18.24 -11.27 -18.43
C ILE A 156 18.82 -12.02 -19.64
N GLU A 157 18.64 -11.50 -20.85
CA GLU A 157 19.15 -12.10 -22.08
C GLU A 157 20.69 -12.09 -22.13
N ARG A 158 21.34 -11.01 -21.65
CA ARG A 158 22.82 -10.96 -21.51
C ARG A 158 23.35 -11.97 -20.51
N ALA A 159 22.56 -12.38 -19.52
CA ALA A 159 22.92 -13.43 -18.58
C ALA A 159 22.74 -14.85 -19.16
N GLY A 160 22.29 -14.97 -20.42
CA GLY A 160 22.05 -16.24 -21.10
C GLY A 160 20.71 -16.89 -20.77
N SER A 161 19.80 -16.16 -20.12
CA SER A 161 18.42 -16.59 -19.86
C SER A 161 17.44 -15.96 -20.86
N CYS A 162 16.14 -16.18 -20.67
CA CYS A 162 15.09 -15.65 -21.54
C CYS A 162 13.95 -15.03 -20.74
N VAL A 163 13.17 -14.19 -21.41
CA VAL A 163 11.87 -13.71 -20.94
C VAL A 163 10.80 -14.41 -21.79
N VAL A 164 9.93 -15.16 -21.13
CA VAL A 164 8.73 -15.76 -21.75
C VAL A 164 7.57 -14.79 -21.52
N ASP A 165 6.87 -14.46 -22.60
CA ASP A 165 5.79 -13.46 -22.64
C ASP A 165 4.62 -14.10 -23.40
N ASP A 166 3.93 -15.02 -22.72
CA ASP A 166 2.82 -15.78 -23.28
C ASP A 166 1.52 -14.95 -23.22
N GLU A 167 0.72 -15.02 -24.28
CA GLU A 167 -0.56 -14.30 -24.33
C GLU A 167 -1.48 -14.73 -23.18
N GLY A 168 -1.82 -13.78 -22.31
CA GLY A 168 -2.72 -14.00 -21.17
C GLY A 168 -2.03 -14.39 -19.86
N ASP A 169 -0.70 -14.48 -19.82
CA ASP A 169 0.08 -14.58 -18.58
C ASP A 169 0.94 -13.32 -18.38
N CYS A 170 1.51 -13.17 -17.18
CA CYS A 170 2.52 -12.15 -16.93
C CYS A 170 3.88 -12.60 -17.50
N PRO A 171 4.74 -11.65 -17.95
CA PRO A 171 6.08 -11.98 -18.41
C PRO A 171 6.94 -12.61 -17.31
N ARG A 172 7.67 -13.68 -17.64
CA ARG A 172 8.47 -14.45 -16.67
C ARG A 172 9.91 -14.65 -17.09
N VAL A 173 10.83 -14.55 -16.13
CA VAL A 173 12.24 -14.97 -16.29
C VAL A 173 12.29 -16.50 -16.36
N ALA A 174 12.89 -17.02 -17.43
CA ALA A 174 12.97 -18.46 -17.70
C ALA A 174 11.61 -19.18 -17.67
N GLY A 175 10.51 -18.48 -17.94
CA GLY A 175 9.14 -19.01 -17.85
C GLY A 175 8.64 -19.29 -16.44
N MET A 176 9.37 -18.88 -15.39
CA MET A 176 9.03 -19.20 -14.00
C MET A 176 8.74 -17.94 -13.16
N LEU A 177 9.68 -17.00 -13.06
CA LEU A 177 9.61 -15.90 -12.10
C LEU A 177 9.04 -14.62 -12.71
N ALA A 178 7.96 -14.08 -12.15
CA ALA A 178 7.23 -12.92 -12.69
C ALA A 178 7.87 -11.54 -12.38
N VAL A 179 8.97 -11.52 -11.61
CA VAL A 179 9.74 -10.33 -11.26
C VAL A 179 11.16 -10.42 -11.80
N SER A 180 11.73 -9.28 -12.18
CA SER A 180 13.12 -9.22 -12.67
C SER A 180 14.13 -8.80 -11.61
N ARG A 181 13.65 -8.27 -10.47
CA ARG A 181 14.47 -7.87 -9.33
C ARG A 181 13.85 -8.36 -8.03
N ALA A 182 14.68 -8.89 -7.14
CA ALA A 182 14.27 -9.43 -5.85
C ALA A 182 15.48 -9.67 -4.94
N ILE A 183 15.21 -9.67 -3.63
CA ILE A 183 16.11 -10.23 -2.60
C ILE A 183 15.80 -11.73 -2.48
N GLY A 184 16.81 -12.59 -2.37
CA GLY A 184 16.59 -14.04 -2.39
C GLY A 184 16.65 -14.61 -3.81
N ASP A 185 15.78 -15.54 -4.19
CA ASP A 185 15.76 -16.11 -5.57
C ASP A 185 17.12 -16.63 -6.04
N ALA A 186 17.84 -17.38 -5.18
CA ALA A 186 19.19 -17.86 -5.46
C ALA A 186 19.34 -18.52 -6.85
N PRO A 187 18.41 -19.39 -7.31
CA PRO A 187 18.50 -20.01 -8.63
C PRO A 187 18.43 -19.04 -9.80
N PHE A 188 17.80 -17.87 -9.63
CA PHE A 188 17.58 -16.89 -10.70
C PHE A 188 18.62 -15.79 -10.77
N LYS A 189 19.56 -15.71 -9.80
CA LYS A 189 20.66 -14.74 -9.84
C LYS A 189 21.56 -14.93 -11.06
N SER A 190 21.79 -16.18 -11.47
CA SER A 190 22.49 -16.49 -12.72
C SER A 190 21.66 -16.23 -13.98
N CYS A 191 20.33 -16.11 -13.84
CA CYS A 191 19.41 -15.75 -14.92
C CYS A 191 19.25 -14.23 -15.10
N GLY A 192 20.02 -13.42 -14.38
CA GLY A 192 19.96 -11.96 -14.47
C GLY A 192 18.91 -11.33 -13.57
N VAL A 193 18.36 -12.03 -12.57
CA VAL A 193 17.61 -11.40 -11.47
C VAL A 193 18.59 -10.74 -10.50
N ILE A 194 18.30 -9.51 -10.06
CA ILE A 194 19.21 -8.74 -9.20
C ILE A 194 18.48 -8.13 -8.00
N ALA A 195 19.19 -7.87 -6.90
CA ALA A 195 18.68 -7.13 -5.75
C ALA A 195 18.99 -5.63 -5.79
N ASP A 196 19.60 -5.13 -6.88
CA ASP A 196 19.96 -3.72 -7.03
C ASP A 196 18.70 -2.85 -7.17
N PRO A 197 18.39 -1.96 -6.21
CA PRO A 197 17.17 -1.18 -6.26
C PRO A 197 17.32 0.06 -7.15
N ASP A 198 16.21 0.47 -7.76
CA ASP A 198 16.09 1.84 -8.27
C ASP A 198 15.78 2.79 -7.10
N ILE A 199 16.45 3.95 -7.07
CA ILE A 199 16.38 4.90 -5.95
C ILE A 199 15.88 6.27 -6.39
N PHE A 200 14.87 6.77 -5.68
CA PHE A 200 14.22 8.04 -5.95
C PHE A 200 14.27 8.93 -4.70
N ALA A 201 14.27 10.26 -4.89
CA ALA A 201 14.21 11.20 -3.78
C ALA A 201 13.21 12.32 -4.08
N VAL A 202 12.36 12.66 -3.11
CA VAL A 202 11.31 13.67 -3.22
C VAL A 202 11.29 14.54 -1.96
N ARG A 203 11.10 15.86 -2.12
CA ARG A 203 10.95 16.76 -0.98
C ARG A 203 9.59 16.56 -0.32
N ASP A 204 9.60 16.57 1.01
CA ASP A 204 8.44 16.35 1.88
C ASP A 204 7.38 17.46 1.76
N SER A 205 7.79 18.73 1.57
CA SER A 205 6.92 19.91 1.70
C SER A 205 5.59 19.87 0.94
N GLU A 206 5.49 19.04 -0.09
CA GLU A 206 4.31 18.90 -0.95
C GLU A 206 3.49 17.63 -0.65
N ILE A 207 4.06 16.64 0.05
CA ILE A 207 3.50 15.29 0.21
C ILE A 207 2.43 15.27 1.30
N ASP A 208 1.21 14.93 0.92
CA ASP A 208 0.08 14.69 1.83
C ASP A 208 0.13 13.28 2.42
N TYR A 209 0.41 12.28 1.59
CA TYR A 209 0.50 10.90 2.03
C TYR A 209 1.47 10.09 1.16
N VAL A 210 1.91 8.96 1.70
CA VAL A 210 2.73 7.93 1.06
C VAL A 210 2.01 6.59 1.19
N VAL A 211 1.95 5.82 0.10
CA VAL A 211 1.47 4.43 0.09
C VAL A 211 2.57 3.54 -0.45
N LEU A 212 2.89 2.47 0.29
CA LEU A 212 3.72 1.36 -0.15
C LEU A 212 2.82 0.12 -0.11
N ALA A 213 2.75 -0.65 -1.19
CA ALA A 213 1.98 -1.90 -1.17
C ALA A 213 2.56 -2.93 -2.15
N CYS A 214 2.27 -4.21 -1.88
CA CYS A 214 2.51 -5.31 -2.81
C CYS A 214 1.51 -5.28 -3.99
N ASP A 215 1.77 -6.10 -5.00
CA ASP A 215 0.96 -6.15 -6.22
C ASP A 215 -0.47 -6.61 -5.97
N GLY A 216 -0.74 -7.37 -4.90
CA GLY A 216 -2.11 -7.73 -4.49
C GLY A 216 -3.05 -6.53 -4.29
N LEU A 217 -2.53 -5.32 -4.03
CA LEU A 217 -3.30 -4.08 -4.13
C LEU A 217 -3.36 -3.54 -5.58
N TRP A 218 -2.21 -3.43 -6.24
CA TRP A 218 -2.04 -2.75 -7.52
C TRP A 218 -2.61 -3.52 -8.73
N ASP A 219 -2.82 -4.82 -8.58
CA ASP A 219 -3.48 -5.69 -9.56
C ASP A 219 -4.97 -5.41 -9.68
N VAL A 220 -5.57 -4.73 -8.69
CA VAL A 220 -7.00 -4.40 -8.71
C VAL A 220 -7.30 -2.91 -8.58
N PHE A 221 -6.32 -2.11 -8.14
CA PHE A 221 -6.43 -0.67 -8.06
C PHE A 221 -5.50 0.06 -9.02
N GLN A 222 -6.05 1.08 -9.68
CA GLN A 222 -5.24 2.12 -10.30
C GLN A 222 -4.77 3.15 -9.27
N ASN A 223 -3.67 3.85 -9.56
CA ASN A 223 -3.07 4.82 -8.63
C ASN A 223 -4.03 5.97 -8.28
N ASP A 224 -4.81 6.46 -9.25
CA ASP A 224 -5.81 7.51 -9.10
C ASP A 224 -7.04 7.07 -8.32
N GLU A 225 -7.40 5.79 -8.38
CA GLU A 225 -8.45 5.20 -7.55
C GLU A 225 -8.07 5.21 -6.07
N VAL A 226 -6.84 4.82 -5.74
CA VAL A 226 -6.33 4.89 -4.36
C VAL A 226 -6.28 6.33 -3.86
N ASP A 227 -5.82 7.28 -4.68
CA ASP A 227 -5.83 8.71 -4.34
C ASP A 227 -7.23 9.23 -4.07
N ALA A 228 -8.17 8.91 -4.95
CA ALA A 228 -9.55 9.32 -4.82
C ALA A 228 -10.19 8.79 -3.53
N VAL A 229 -9.93 7.52 -3.18
CA VAL A 229 -10.41 6.90 -1.94
C VAL A 229 -9.82 7.61 -0.71
N ILE A 230 -8.49 7.75 -0.64
CA ILE A 230 -7.82 8.39 0.51
C ILE A 230 -8.31 9.83 0.70
N ARG A 231 -8.32 10.63 -0.37
CA ARG A 231 -8.79 12.03 -0.30
C ARG A 231 -10.26 12.11 0.07
N HIS A 232 -11.10 11.21 -0.41
CA HIS A 232 -12.51 11.18 -0.09
C HIS A 232 -12.73 10.89 1.40
N ILE A 233 -12.00 9.94 1.99
CA ILE A 233 -12.05 9.64 3.43
C ILE A 233 -11.74 10.90 4.26
N PHE A 234 -10.68 11.64 3.92
CA PHE A 234 -10.33 12.88 4.63
C PHE A 234 -11.32 14.03 4.36
N LYS A 235 -11.88 14.13 3.15
CA LYS A 235 -12.95 15.09 2.83
C LYS A 235 -14.21 14.82 3.65
N LEU A 236 -14.58 13.55 3.82
CA LEU A 236 -15.67 13.14 4.70
C LEU A 236 -15.32 13.46 6.14
N ALA A 237 -14.15 13.09 6.64
CA ALA A 237 -13.74 13.36 8.01
C ALA A 237 -13.74 14.84 8.41
N THR A 238 -13.39 15.73 7.47
CA THR A 238 -13.36 17.19 7.71
C THR A 238 -14.74 17.84 7.66
N ARG A 239 -15.74 17.18 7.07
CA ARG A 239 -17.12 17.70 6.91
C ARG A 239 -18.17 16.94 7.74
N CYS A 240 -17.90 15.69 8.08
CA CYS A 240 -18.80 14.79 8.79
C CYS A 240 -18.56 14.89 10.30
N THR A 241 -19.18 15.89 10.92
CA THR A 241 -19.71 15.77 12.29
C THR A 241 -21.15 15.25 12.29
N ASP A 242 -21.73 15.08 11.10
CA ASP A 242 -23.14 14.76 10.86
C ASP A 242 -23.29 13.54 9.92
N PRO A 243 -23.80 12.40 10.42
CA PRO A 243 -24.13 11.22 9.63
C PRO A 243 -25.12 11.47 8.47
N SER A 244 -25.95 12.52 8.56
CA SER A 244 -26.91 12.88 7.50
C SER A 244 -26.19 13.35 6.23
N LEU A 245 -25.02 14.01 6.35
CA LEU A 245 -24.21 14.44 5.21
C LEU A 245 -23.49 13.27 4.53
N ALA A 246 -23.05 12.26 5.30
CA ALA A 246 -22.50 11.03 4.74
C ALA A 246 -23.58 10.28 3.93
N ASN A 247 -24.82 10.24 4.43
CA ASN A 247 -25.96 9.67 3.72
C ASN A 247 -26.34 10.51 2.48
N GLN A 248 -26.30 11.84 2.56
CA GLN A 248 -26.46 12.72 1.40
C GLN A 248 -25.40 12.48 0.34
N ILE A 249 -24.13 12.26 0.70
CA ILE A 249 -23.06 11.94 -0.26
C ILE A 249 -23.27 10.56 -0.89
N LEU A 250 -23.72 9.58 -0.10
CA LEU A 250 -24.08 8.25 -0.59
C LEU A 250 -25.31 8.26 -1.52
N THR A 251 -26.14 9.31 -1.49
CA THR A 251 -27.41 9.39 -2.24
C THR A 251 -27.41 10.46 -3.33
N SER A 252 -26.62 11.53 -3.24
CA SER A 252 -26.64 12.68 -4.16
C SER A 252 -26.05 12.38 -5.52
N ASP A 253 -25.00 11.55 -5.58
CA ASP A 253 -24.23 11.36 -6.81
C ASP A 253 -24.73 10.17 -7.63
N LEU A 254 -25.38 9.19 -6.97
CA LEU A 254 -26.03 8.04 -7.63
C LEU A 254 -27.42 8.36 -8.19
N SER A 255 -28.10 9.39 -7.67
CA SER A 255 -29.47 9.77 -8.07
C SER A 255 -29.53 10.82 -9.19
N SER A 256 -28.41 11.44 -9.53
CA SER A 256 -28.36 12.60 -10.45
C SER A 256 -28.59 12.29 -11.93
N GLY A 257 -28.77 11.02 -12.32
CA GLY A 257 -29.22 10.64 -13.67
C GLY A 257 -28.30 11.03 -14.83
N ASN A 258 -27.12 11.61 -14.57
CA ASN A 258 -26.13 11.91 -15.59
C ASN A 258 -25.25 10.68 -15.85
N THR A 259 -25.12 10.37 -17.13
CA THR A 259 -24.84 9.06 -17.73
C THR A 259 -23.38 8.56 -17.66
N SER A 260 -22.66 8.78 -16.57
CA SER A 260 -21.42 8.03 -16.28
C SER A 260 -21.03 8.08 -14.80
N THR A 261 -21.59 7.18 -13.97
CA THR A 261 -20.95 6.92 -12.68
C THR A 261 -19.62 6.22 -12.96
N THR A 262 -18.49 6.83 -12.62
CA THR A 262 -17.18 6.24 -12.83
C THR A 262 -16.88 5.19 -11.76
N ARG A 263 -16.00 4.23 -12.07
CA ARG A 263 -15.46 3.28 -11.09
C ARG A 263 -14.94 3.98 -9.83
N ILE A 264 -14.24 5.11 -10.01
CA ILE A 264 -13.75 5.96 -8.91
C ILE A 264 -14.88 6.43 -7.99
N GLU A 265 -16.02 6.88 -8.51
CA GLU A 265 -17.12 7.33 -7.66
C GLU A 265 -17.68 6.18 -6.82
N LEU A 266 -17.83 4.99 -7.39
CA LEU A 266 -18.31 3.83 -6.64
C LEU A 266 -17.32 3.37 -5.56
N LEU A 267 -16.02 3.45 -5.84
CA LEU A 267 -14.99 3.19 -4.84
C LEU A 267 -15.03 4.20 -3.69
N LYS A 268 -15.30 5.48 -3.97
CA LYS A 268 -15.54 6.50 -2.93
C LYS A 268 -16.75 6.15 -2.06
N HIS A 269 -17.85 5.68 -2.67
CA HIS A 269 -19.03 5.24 -1.93
C HIS A 269 -18.73 4.03 -1.03
N ALA A 270 -18.00 3.02 -1.55
CA ALA A 270 -17.58 1.88 -0.75
C ALA A 270 -16.70 2.31 0.44
N ALA A 271 -15.74 3.21 0.21
CA ALA A 271 -14.90 3.77 1.26
C ALA A 271 -15.71 4.55 2.31
N ALA A 272 -16.72 5.32 1.89
CA ALA A 272 -17.63 6.04 2.79
C ALA A 272 -18.41 5.06 3.67
N CYS A 273 -18.91 3.95 3.13
CA CYS A 273 -19.57 2.91 3.91
C CYS A 273 -18.62 2.25 4.93
N LEU A 274 -17.39 1.94 4.55
CA LEU A 274 -16.38 1.37 5.45
C LEU A 274 -15.92 2.35 6.54
N LEU A 275 -16.01 3.66 6.28
CA LEU A 275 -15.81 4.69 7.29
C LEU A 275 -16.96 4.69 8.33
N MET A 276 -18.20 4.38 7.92
CA MET A 276 -19.35 4.33 8.83
C MET A 276 -19.30 3.11 9.75
N SER A 277 -18.88 1.94 9.25
CA SER A 277 -18.78 0.72 10.07
C SER A 277 -17.63 -0.18 9.60
N ASN A 278 -17.00 -0.84 10.56
CA ASN A 278 -16.00 -1.90 10.32
C ASN A 278 -16.47 -3.25 10.88
N ASP A 279 -17.73 -3.36 11.30
CA ASP A 279 -18.33 -4.65 11.68
C ASP A 279 -18.75 -5.39 10.40
N PRO A 280 -18.18 -6.58 10.11
CA PRO A 280 -18.53 -7.36 8.93
C PRO A 280 -20.02 -7.72 8.81
N LYS A 281 -20.77 -7.69 9.91
CA LYS A 281 -22.21 -7.96 9.94
C LYS A 281 -23.06 -6.72 9.67
N ASP A 282 -22.45 -5.55 9.61
CA ASP A 282 -23.15 -4.29 9.39
C ASP A 282 -23.57 -4.14 7.92
N LYS A 283 -24.76 -3.58 7.71
CA LYS A 283 -25.31 -3.31 6.38
C LYS A 283 -24.39 -2.40 5.55
N PHE A 284 -23.69 -1.44 6.16
CA PHE A 284 -22.73 -0.58 5.45
C PHE A 284 -21.57 -1.40 4.87
N VAL A 285 -21.04 -2.37 5.62
CA VAL A 285 -19.96 -3.23 5.11
C VAL A 285 -20.47 -4.12 3.98
N SER A 286 -21.68 -4.68 4.10
CA SER A 286 -22.31 -5.46 3.02
C SER A 286 -22.51 -4.64 1.74
N ILE A 287 -22.90 -3.36 1.85
CA ILE A 287 -23.02 -2.46 0.70
C ILE A 287 -21.65 -2.22 0.07
N ALA A 288 -20.62 -1.91 0.86
CA ALA A 288 -19.26 -1.70 0.35
C ALA A 288 -18.73 -2.94 -0.40
N THR A 289 -18.95 -4.13 0.15
CA THR A 289 -18.61 -5.42 -0.48
C THR A 289 -19.32 -5.56 -1.82
N SER A 290 -20.65 -5.39 -1.86
CA SER A 290 -21.42 -5.54 -3.10
C SER A 290 -20.98 -4.55 -4.18
N LEU A 291 -20.70 -3.29 -3.81
CA LEU A 291 -20.16 -2.29 -4.73
C LEU A 291 -18.85 -2.75 -5.37
N CYS A 292 -17.92 -3.25 -4.56
CA CYS A 292 -16.61 -3.68 -5.04
C CYS A 292 -16.67 -4.98 -5.86
N GLU A 293 -17.44 -5.98 -5.44
CA GLU A 293 -17.61 -7.24 -6.19
C GLU A 293 -18.14 -7.01 -7.60
N LYS A 294 -19.07 -6.08 -7.74
CA LYS A 294 -19.62 -5.69 -9.05
C LYS A 294 -18.61 -4.94 -9.92
N LEU A 295 -17.63 -4.30 -9.30
CA LEU A 295 -16.52 -3.63 -9.99
C LEU A 295 -15.38 -4.59 -10.34
N ALA A 296 -15.36 -5.83 -9.85
CA ALA A 296 -14.27 -6.77 -10.13
C ALA A 296 -14.07 -7.01 -11.64
N VAL A 297 -15.12 -6.83 -12.46
CA VAL A 297 -15.05 -6.89 -13.92
C VAL A 297 -14.68 -5.51 -14.47
N ARG A 298 -13.39 -5.32 -14.83
CA ARG A 298 -12.81 -4.04 -15.30
C ARG A 298 -13.55 -3.41 -16.51
N ASP A 299 -14.25 -4.21 -17.32
CA ASP A 299 -14.94 -3.77 -18.55
C ASP A 299 -16.44 -3.50 -18.40
N THR A 300 -17.00 -3.49 -17.19
CA THR A 300 -18.42 -3.16 -17.04
C THR A 300 -18.62 -1.66 -17.23
N ALA A 301 -19.02 -1.26 -18.44
CA ALA A 301 -19.80 -0.04 -18.62
C ALA A 301 -20.96 -0.09 -17.62
N LEU A 302 -20.90 0.74 -16.58
CA LEU A 302 -21.86 0.73 -15.50
C LEU A 302 -23.21 1.14 -16.06
N SER A 303 -24.07 0.16 -16.33
CA SER A 303 -25.38 0.41 -16.92
C SER A 303 -26.25 1.21 -15.95
N PHE A 304 -27.16 2.02 -16.48
CA PHE A 304 -28.09 2.84 -15.69
C PHE A 304 -28.90 2.01 -14.65
N GLY A 305 -29.15 0.73 -14.93
CA GLY A 305 -29.82 -0.20 -14.00
C GLY A 305 -28.99 -0.52 -12.74
N PHE A 306 -27.67 -0.41 -12.83
CA PHE A 306 -26.74 -0.61 -11.72
C PHE A 306 -26.88 0.48 -10.66
N ALA A 307 -26.86 1.75 -11.09
CA ALA A 307 -27.04 2.91 -10.23
C ALA A 307 -28.39 2.87 -9.50
N ASN A 308 -29.46 2.47 -10.20
CA ASN A 308 -30.80 2.30 -9.60
C ASN A 308 -30.87 1.16 -8.57
N THR A 309 -30.14 0.05 -8.79
CA THR A 309 -30.08 -1.07 -7.84
C THR A 309 -29.37 -0.64 -6.55
N ILE A 310 -28.28 0.12 -6.68
CA ILE A 310 -27.54 0.66 -5.55
C ILE A 310 -28.40 1.68 -4.80
N ALA A 311 -28.98 2.65 -5.51
CA ALA A 311 -29.90 3.63 -4.94
C ALA A 311 -31.09 2.95 -4.22
N GLY A 312 -31.61 1.84 -4.77
CA GLY A 312 -32.63 1.02 -4.15
C GLY A 312 -32.20 0.36 -2.82
N GLY A 313 -30.95 -0.09 -2.71
CA GLY A 313 -30.37 -0.58 -1.44
C GLY A 313 -30.26 0.53 -0.38
N PHE A 314 -30.11 1.77 -0.82
CA PHE A 314 -30.10 2.97 0.02
C PHE A 314 -31.51 3.51 0.37
N LYS A 315 -32.56 3.21 -0.41
CA LYS A 315 -33.95 3.68 -0.15
C LYS A 315 -34.59 3.17 1.16
N GLY A 316 -34.00 2.16 1.81
CA GLY A 316 -34.45 1.67 3.13
C GLY A 316 -33.72 2.31 4.31
N PHE A 317 -32.93 3.37 4.08
CA PHE A 317 -32.23 4.06 5.15
C PHE A 317 -33.10 5.13 5.80
N ASP A 318 -34.07 5.74 5.11
CA ASP A 318 -34.89 6.84 5.64
C ASP A 318 -35.52 6.58 7.03
N SER A 319 -35.90 5.33 7.36
CA SER A 319 -36.60 5.00 8.61
C SER A 319 -35.72 4.77 9.85
N CYS A 320 -34.39 4.77 9.72
CA CYS A 320 -33.47 4.65 10.88
C CYS A 320 -32.97 6.00 11.40
N TYR A 321 -33.41 7.13 10.84
CA TYR A 321 -32.84 8.46 11.13
C TYR A 321 -33.65 9.32 12.09
N ASP A 322 -34.94 9.02 12.31
CA ASP A 322 -35.81 9.86 13.16
C ASP A 322 -35.42 9.85 14.66
N GLU A 323 -34.47 8.99 15.07
CA GLU A 323 -33.96 8.95 16.45
C GLU A 323 -32.46 9.32 16.59
N CYS A 324 -31.78 9.77 15.53
CA CYS A 324 -30.33 10.01 15.61
C CYS A 324 -29.98 11.45 16.02
N ASN A 325 -30.26 11.80 17.28
CA ASN A 325 -29.82 13.06 17.90
C ASN A 325 -28.37 12.97 18.43
N ARG A 326 -27.44 12.39 17.64
CA ARG A 326 -26.05 12.15 18.07
C ARG A 326 -25.05 12.93 17.20
N THR A 327 -24.33 13.86 17.83
CA THR A 327 -23.03 14.35 17.33
C THR A 327 -22.11 13.16 17.06
N TYR A 328 -21.78 12.89 15.80
CA TYR A 328 -20.85 11.84 15.46
C TYR A 328 -19.44 12.42 15.49
N VAL A 329 -18.70 12.17 16.58
CA VAL A 329 -17.25 12.31 16.58
C VAL A 329 -16.72 11.07 15.89
N THR A 330 -16.24 11.18 14.65
CA THR A 330 -15.50 10.07 14.02
C THR A 330 -14.35 9.70 14.96
N PRO A 331 -14.34 8.51 15.59
CA PRO A 331 -13.28 8.17 16.53
C PRO A 331 -11.94 8.24 15.78
N ALA A 332 -10.89 8.77 16.39
CA ALA A 332 -9.59 8.89 15.72
C ALA A 332 -9.11 7.55 15.14
N ARG A 333 -9.53 6.43 15.74
CA ARG A 333 -9.26 5.07 15.25
C ARG A 333 -9.74 4.80 13.81
N LYS A 334 -10.78 5.48 13.32
CA LYS A 334 -11.32 5.27 11.96
C LYS A 334 -10.56 6.01 10.85
N LEU A 335 -9.74 6.99 11.20
CA LEU A 335 -8.86 7.71 10.27
C LEU A 335 -7.40 7.35 10.46
N SER A 336 -7.11 6.32 11.27
CA SER A 336 -5.74 5.89 11.43
C SER A 336 -5.24 5.28 10.12
N PRO A 337 -3.93 5.31 9.84
CA PRO A 337 -3.41 4.68 8.65
C PRO A 337 -3.72 3.18 8.60
N GLU A 338 -3.83 2.48 9.74
CA GLU A 338 -4.28 1.07 9.79
C GLU A 338 -5.72 0.89 9.34
N ALA A 339 -6.63 1.79 9.73
CA ALA A 339 -8.02 1.73 9.30
C ALA A 339 -8.12 1.94 7.78
N ILE A 340 -7.42 2.95 7.26
CA ILE A 340 -7.41 3.25 5.82
C ILE A 340 -6.77 2.11 5.03
N ALA A 341 -5.66 1.53 5.52
CA ALA A 341 -5.07 0.32 4.94
C ALA A 341 -6.08 -0.85 4.95
N SER A 342 -6.81 -1.05 6.05
CA SER A 342 -7.86 -2.07 6.14
C SER A 342 -8.98 -1.83 5.13
N TYR A 343 -9.39 -0.59 4.88
CA TYR A 343 -10.39 -0.27 3.86
C TYR A 343 -9.90 -0.64 2.47
N LEU A 344 -8.69 -0.23 2.11
CA LEU A 344 -8.08 -0.55 0.81
C LEU A 344 -7.95 -2.06 0.61
N MET A 345 -7.46 -2.80 1.59
CA MET A 345 -7.32 -4.26 1.51
C MET A 345 -8.66 -4.98 1.36
N ARG A 346 -9.69 -4.57 2.13
CA ARG A 346 -11.04 -5.14 2.00
C ARG A 346 -11.63 -4.88 0.63
N MET A 347 -11.49 -3.66 0.13
CA MET A 347 -11.93 -3.30 -1.22
C MET A 347 -11.16 -4.12 -2.27
N ALA A 348 -9.85 -4.28 -2.13
CA ALA A 348 -9.01 -5.07 -3.04
C ALA A 348 -9.45 -6.53 -3.13
N MET A 349 -9.71 -7.18 -1.99
CA MET A 349 -10.27 -8.54 -1.97
C MET A 349 -11.60 -8.65 -2.75
N CYS A 350 -12.48 -7.67 -2.55
CA CYS A 350 -13.79 -7.64 -3.21
C CYS A 350 -13.67 -7.31 -4.71
N LEU A 351 -12.66 -6.53 -5.10
CA LEU A 351 -12.32 -6.24 -6.49
C LEU A 351 -11.68 -7.44 -7.22
N GLY A 352 -11.45 -8.56 -6.51
CA GLY A 352 -10.95 -9.80 -7.11
C GLY A 352 -9.45 -10.02 -6.96
N SER A 353 -8.80 -9.38 -5.98
CA SER A 353 -7.41 -9.72 -5.67
C SER A 353 -7.34 -11.15 -5.13
N ASP A 354 -6.48 -11.96 -5.74
CA ASP A 354 -6.24 -13.35 -5.38
C ASP A 354 -4.94 -13.54 -4.60
N ASP A 355 -4.18 -12.46 -4.36
CA ASP A 355 -2.87 -12.51 -3.72
C ASP A 355 -2.86 -12.09 -2.23
N ASN A 356 -1.68 -12.19 -1.60
CA ASN A 356 -1.40 -11.49 -0.35
C ASN A 356 -1.56 -9.98 -0.55
N ILE A 357 -2.06 -9.29 0.46
CA ILE A 357 -2.28 -7.84 0.37
C ILE A 357 -1.69 -7.18 1.59
N THR A 358 -0.63 -6.42 1.38
CA THR A 358 0.05 -5.62 2.40
C THR A 358 0.13 -4.18 1.95
N VAL A 359 -0.31 -3.28 2.83
CA VAL A 359 -0.33 -1.84 2.59
C VAL A 359 0.29 -1.13 3.79
N VAL A 360 1.30 -0.31 3.55
CA VAL A 360 1.90 0.61 4.53
C VAL A 360 1.59 2.04 4.11
N LEU A 361 1.03 2.81 5.05
CA LEU A 361 0.58 4.18 4.84
C LEU A 361 1.32 5.14 5.76
N GLY A 362 1.83 6.21 5.18
CA GLY A 362 2.30 7.40 5.88
C GLY A 362 1.37 8.56 5.59
N LEU A 363 0.59 9.01 6.57
CA LEU A 363 -0.38 10.10 6.43
C LEU A 363 0.18 11.36 7.09
N GLY A 364 0.36 12.42 6.30
CA GLY A 364 0.89 13.68 6.78
C GLY A 364 -0.01 14.25 7.88
N ARG A 365 0.57 14.69 8.99
CA ARG A 365 -0.18 15.26 10.12
C ARG A 365 -1.04 16.45 9.69
N LYS A 366 -0.63 17.19 8.65
CA LYS A 366 -1.40 18.28 8.03
C LYS A 366 -2.77 17.88 7.48
N LEU A 367 -3.00 16.59 7.18
CA LEU A 367 -4.30 16.09 6.71
C LEU A 367 -5.35 16.00 7.82
N TYR A 368 -4.90 15.89 9.08
CA TYR A 368 -5.79 15.58 10.18
C TYR A 368 -6.39 16.84 10.81
N PRO A 369 -7.69 16.82 11.16
CA PRO A 369 -8.26 17.79 12.07
C PRO A 369 -7.50 17.85 13.40
N LYS A 370 -7.30 19.06 13.95
CA LYS A 370 -6.57 19.27 15.22
C LYS A 370 -7.04 18.38 16.39
N PRO A 371 -8.35 18.13 16.60
CA PRO A 371 -8.80 17.25 17.68
C PRO A 371 -8.31 15.81 17.55
N ILE A 372 -8.23 15.30 16.31
CA ILE A 372 -7.80 13.92 16.01
C ILE A 372 -6.30 13.77 16.25
N LEU A 373 -5.49 14.76 15.84
CA LEU A 373 -4.07 14.79 16.16
C LEU A 373 -3.82 14.81 17.67
N ALA A 374 -4.61 15.58 18.42
CA ALA A 374 -4.49 15.63 19.87
C ALA A 374 -4.82 14.28 20.53
N GLU A 375 -5.76 13.52 19.98
CA GLU A 375 -6.05 12.16 20.42
C GLU A 375 -4.88 11.20 20.12
N TYR A 376 -4.29 11.25 18.92
CA TYR A 376 -3.12 10.45 18.57
C TYR A 376 -1.90 10.78 19.44
N ASP A 377 -1.63 12.06 19.68
CA ASP A 377 -0.51 12.47 20.53
C ASP A 377 -0.69 11.97 21.97
N LYS A 378 -1.93 11.93 22.50
CA LYS A 378 -2.23 11.31 23.80
C LYS A 378 -2.00 9.79 23.77
N MET A 379 -2.45 9.10 22.71
CA MET A 379 -2.28 7.65 22.58
C MET A 379 -0.82 7.20 22.53
N VAL A 380 0.08 8.05 22.03
CA VAL A 380 1.51 7.73 21.98
C VAL A 380 2.24 8.15 23.24
N ARG A 381 1.89 9.27 23.89
CA ARG A 381 2.49 9.65 25.18
C ARG A 381 2.15 8.68 26.32
N GLY A 382 1.08 7.90 26.18
CA GLY A 382 0.66 6.87 27.14
C GLY A 382 1.25 5.47 26.88
N ARG A 383 2.08 5.30 25.84
CA ARG A 383 2.88 4.10 25.58
C ARG A 383 4.34 4.41 25.83
#